data_AF-A0A352FNN8-F1
#
_entry.id   AF-A0A352FNN8-F1
#
_cell.length_a   1.000
_cell.length_b   1.000
_cell.length_c   1.000
_cell.angle_alpha   90.00
_cell.angle_beta   90.00
_cell.angle_gamma   90.00
#
_symmetry.space_group_name_H-M   'P 1'
#
loop_
_entity.id
_entity.type
_entity.pdbx_description
1 polymer ?
#
loop_
_entity_poly.entity_id
_entity_poly.type
_entity_poly.pdbx_seq_one_letter_code
_entity_poly.pdbx_strand_id
1 'polypeptide(L)'
;SMLARCIANDDAGKFFGAIDTLFKQQDRLMADTKDTLKLIGKQAGLSEQAVETCAKDQTLLDKLSADQKFAYEVLKVDATPTFFINGERLKGAMSFEELDEKIKSLLKNQ
;
A
#
# COMPACT_ATOMS: atom_id res chain seq x y z
N SER A 1 3.36 -3.30 -0.01
CA SER A 1 3.55 -4.50 0.84
C SER A 1 3.87 -5.69 -0.05
N MET A 2 4.91 -6.46 0.29
CA MET A 2 5.25 -7.71 -0.39
C MET A 2 4.13 -8.74 -0.19
N LEU A 3 3.68 -8.94 1.06
CA LEU A 3 2.63 -9.91 1.40
C LEU A 3 1.34 -9.67 0.63
N ALA A 4 0.90 -8.42 0.49
CA ALA A 4 -0.31 -8.10 -0.28
C ALA A 4 -0.19 -8.51 -1.75
N ARG A 5 1.00 -8.38 -2.36
CA ARG A 5 1.24 -8.78 -3.76
C ARG A 5 1.28 -10.31 -3.89
N CYS A 6 1.87 -11.00 -2.92
CA CYS A 6 1.88 -12.47 -2.89
C CYS A 6 0.47 -13.07 -2.69
N ILE A 7 -0.35 -12.47 -1.81
CA ILE A 7 -1.76 -12.85 -1.63
C ILE A 7 -2.55 -12.60 -2.92
N ALA A 8 -2.30 -11.46 -3.57
CA ALA A 8 -3.01 -11.06 -4.77
C ALA A 8 -2.77 -12.02 -5.94
N ASN A 9 -1.53 -12.45 -6.16
CA ASN A 9 -1.15 -13.20 -7.37
C ASN A 9 -1.72 -12.53 -8.64
N ASP A 10 -1.42 -11.24 -8.79
CA ASP A 10 -1.89 -10.33 -9.85
C ASP A 10 -3.42 -10.06 -9.90
N ASP A 11 -4.20 -10.56 -8.93
CA ASP A 11 -5.61 -10.20 -8.77
C ASP A 11 -5.77 -8.88 -7.99
N ALA A 12 -6.30 -7.86 -8.66
CA ALA A 12 -6.49 -6.53 -8.07
C ALA A 12 -7.46 -6.54 -6.87
N GLY A 13 -8.54 -7.33 -6.92
CA GLY A 13 -9.51 -7.41 -5.84
C GLY A 13 -8.89 -8.00 -4.57
N LYS A 14 -8.14 -9.10 -4.71
CA LYS A 14 -7.38 -9.70 -3.61
C LYS A 14 -6.29 -8.78 -3.09
N PHE A 15 -5.64 -8.02 -3.96
CA PHE A 15 -4.65 -7.02 -3.54
C PHE A 15 -5.28 -6.00 -2.59
N PHE A 16 -6.39 -5.36 -2.99
CA PHE A 16 -7.05 -4.37 -2.14
C PHE A 16 -7.63 -4.98 -0.86
N GLY A 17 -8.15 -6.21 -0.91
CA GLY A 17 -8.59 -6.93 0.30
C GLY A 17 -7.43 -7.21 1.28
N ALA A 18 -6.25 -7.58 0.78
CA ALA A 18 -5.06 -7.77 1.61
C ALA A 18 -4.55 -6.46 2.21
N ILE A 19 -4.57 -5.37 1.43
CA ILE A 19 -4.18 -4.04 1.90
C ILE A 19 -5.12 -3.53 3.00
N ASP A 20 -6.44 -3.68 2.83
CA ASP A 20 -7.44 -3.34 3.86
C ASP A 20 -7.18 -4.09 5.16
N THR A 21 -6.92 -5.40 5.07
CA THR A 21 -6.58 -6.22 6.24
C THR A 21 -5.29 -5.75 6.92
N LEU A 22 -4.25 -5.40 6.15
CA LEU A 22 -3.00 -4.88 6.68
C LEU A 22 -3.19 -3.56 7.43
N PHE A 23 -3.99 -2.63 6.89
CA PHE A 23 -4.31 -1.36 7.57
C PHE A 23 -5.15 -1.58 8.83
N LYS A 24 -6.14 -2.48 8.81
CA LYS A 24 -6.91 -2.85 10.01
C LYS A 24 -6.06 -3.48 11.11
N GLN A 25 -4.93 -4.09 10.75
CA GLN A 25 -3.98 -4.66 11.70
C GLN A 25 -2.75 -3.78 11.91
N GLN A 26 -2.77 -2.50 11.50
CA GLN A 26 -1.58 -1.65 11.47
C GLN A 26 -0.88 -1.55 12.84
N ASP A 27 -1.63 -1.31 13.92
CA ASP A 27 -1.06 -1.20 15.27
C ASP A 27 -0.31 -2.49 15.66
N ARG A 28 -0.93 -3.64 15.40
CA ARG A 28 -0.34 -4.95 15.65
C ARG A 28 0.85 -5.21 14.73
N LEU A 29 0.77 -4.79 13.47
CA LEU A 29 1.85 -4.93 12.49
C LEU A 29 3.08 -4.12 12.90
N MET A 30 2.90 -2.97 13.54
CA MET A 30 4.00 -2.16 14.07
C MET A 30 4.58 -2.76 15.36
N ALA A 31 3.74 -3.34 16.22
CA ALA A 31 4.18 -3.96 17.47
C ALA A 31 4.85 -5.34 17.27
N ASP A 32 4.31 -6.13 16.35
CA ASP A 32 4.70 -7.52 16.10
C ASP A 32 4.54 -7.87 14.61
N THR A 33 5.49 -7.39 13.82
CA THR A 33 5.41 -7.46 12.36
C THR A 33 5.37 -8.89 11.84
N LYS A 34 6.24 -9.78 12.33
CA LYS A 34 6.41 -11.12 11.76
C LYS A 34 5.16 -11.97 11.99
N ASP A 35 4.66 -12.02 13.23
CA ASP A 35 3.54 -12.88 13.55
C ASP A 35 2.24 -12.32 12.98
N THR A 36 2.11 -10.99 12.90
CA THR A 36 0.98 -10.35 12.21
C THR A 36 0.96 -10.67 10.71
N LEU A 37 2.11 -10.63 10.02
CA LEU A 37 2.19 -11.02 8.62
C LEU A 37 1.88 -12.52 8.41
N LYS A 38 2.35 -13.39 9.30
CA LYS A 38 2.00 -14.83 9.27
C LYS A 38 0.51 -15.06 9.47
N LEU A 39 -0.11 -14.35 10.43
CA LEU A 39 -1.54 -14.39 10.68
C LEU A 39 -2.35 -13.98 9.45
N ILE A 40 -2.03 -12.82 8.86
CA ILE A 40 -2.72 -12.29 7.69
C ILE A 40 -2.54 -13.21 6.48
N GLY A 41 -1.32 -13.71 6.25
CA GLY A 41 -1.05 -14.68 5.20
C GLY A 41 -1.89 -15.96 5.35
N LYS A 42 -1.96 -16.51 6.57
CA LYS A 42 -2.80 -17.68 6.87
C LYS A 42 -4.28 -17.42 6.62
N GLN A 43 -4.80 -16.26 7.04
CA GLN A 43 -6.19 -15.87 6.77
C GLN A 43 -6.49 -15.76 5.27
N ALA A 44 -5.50 -15.37 4.48
CA ALA A 44 -5.57 -15.32 3.03
C ALA A 44 -5.27 -16.67 2.33
N GLY A 45 -5.11 -17.76 3.08
CA GLY A 45 -4.88 -19.10 2.55
C GLY A 45 -3.42 -19.45 2.21
N LEU A 46 -2.45 -18.61 2.60
CA LEU A 46 -1.03 -18.93 2.46
C LEU A 46 -0.56 -19.85 3.60
N SER A 47 0.38 -20.74 3.29
CA SER A 47 1.15 -21.43 4.33
C SER A 47 2.17 -20.48 4.96
N GLU A 48 2.65 -20.80 6.16
CA GLU A 48 3.73 -20.03 6.80
C GLU A 48 4.99 -19.99 5.92
N GLN A 49 5.35 -21.11 5.29
CA GLN A 49 6.45 -21.18 4.34
C GLN A 49 6.24 -20.23 3.15
N ALA A 50 5.01 -20.11 2.63
CA ALA A 50 4.71 -19.19 1.53
C ALA A 50 4.84 -17.72 1.97
N VAL A 51 4.45 -17.38 3.21
CA VAL A 51 4.67 -16.04 3.78
C VAL A 51 6.17 -15.75 3.90
N GLU A 52 6.97 -16.70 4.38
CA GLU A 52 8.42 -16.53 4.51
C GLU A 52 9.11 -16.41 3.15
N THR A 53 8.72 -17.22 2.18
CA THR A 53 9.23 -17.13 0.80
C THR A 53 8.88 -15.77 0.20
N CYS A 54 7.64 -15.31 0.37
CA CYS A 54 7.22 -13.97 -0.07
C CYS A 54 8.06 -12.86 0.57
N ALA A 55 8.31 -12.93 1.88
CA ALA A 55 9.10 -11.92 2.59
C ALA A 55 10.58 -11.90 2.19
N LYS A 56 11.07 -12.96 1.55
CA LYS A 56 12.46 -13.11 1.08
C LYS A 56 12.62 -12.91 -0.43
N ASP A 57 11.55 -12.56 -1.15
CA ASP A 57 11.63 -12.29 -2.59
C ASP A 57 12.41 -10.99 -2.86
N GLN A 58 13.70 -11.14 -3.18
CA GLN A 58 14.59 -10.01 -3.44
C GLN A 58 14.14 -9.21 -4.68
N THR A 59 13.64 -9.87 -5.72
CA THR A 59 13.20 -9.18 -6.94
C THR A 59 12.03 -8.26 -6.63
N LEU A 60 11.10 -8.73 -5.81
CA LEU A 60 9.97 -7.93 -5.37
C LEU A 60 10.40 -6.78 -4.46
N LEU A 61 11.33 -7.03 -3.54
CA LEU A 61 11.87 -6.00 -2.65
C LEU A 61 12.58 -4.89 -3.44
N ASP A 62 13.37 -5.25 -4.45
CA ASP A 62 14.10 -4.29 -5.29
C ASP A 62 13.13 -3.38 -6.05
N LYS A 63 12.03 -3.94 -6.59
CA LYS A 63 10.98 -3.16 -7.24
C LYS A 63 10.32 -2.16 -6.28
N LEU A 64 9.94 -2.61 -5.08
CA LEU A 64 9.35 -1.73 -4.07
C LEU A 64 10.32 -0.63 -3.59
N SER A 65 11.61 -0.97 -3.48
CA SER A 65 12.64 -0.01 -3.10
C SER A 65 12.87 1.02 -4.21
N ALA A 66 12.81 0.61 -5.47
CA ALA A 66 12.87 1.53 -6.61
C ALA A 66 11.66 2.48 -6.65
N ASP A 67 10.44 1.97 -6.42
CA ASP A 67 9.23 2.79 -6.32
C ASP A 67 9.35 3.83 -5.19
N GLN A 68 9.82 3.41 -4.00
CA GLN A 68 10.05 4.30 -2.87
C GLN A 68 11.09 5.38 -3.19
N LYS A 69 12.21 4.99 -3.81
CA LYS A 69 13.27 5.90 -4.21
C LYS A 69 12.78 6.93 -5.23
N PHE A 70 12.02 6.50 -6.23
CA PHE A 70 11.41 7.39 -7.22
C PHE A 70 10.45 8.38 -6.56
N ALA A 71 9.58 7.90 -5.66
CA ALA A 71 8.66 8.75 -4.91
C ALA A 71 9.40 9.83 -4.10
N TYR A 72 10.49 9.47 -3.42
CA TYR A 72 11.28 10.41 -2.63
C TYR A 72 12.13 11.36 -3.48
N GLU A 73 12.93 10.84 -4.42
CA GLU A 73 13.93 11.62 -5.15
C GLU A 73 13.33 12.44 -6.29
N VAL A 74 12.35 11.87 -7.01
CA VAL A 74 11.77 12.51 -8.20
C VAL A 74 10.47 13.22 -7.86
N LEU A 75 9.53 12.53 -7.20
CA LEU A 75 8.23 13.10 -6.85
C LEU A 75 8.25 13.95 -5.55
N LYS A 76 9.39 13.95 -4.84
CA LYS A 76 9.62 14.70 -3.60
C LYS A 76 8.68 14.35 -2.44
N VAL A 77 8.10 13.15 -2.43
CA VAL A 77 7.22 12.67 -1.37
C VAL A 77 8.01 12.51 -0.06
N ASP A 78 7.67 13.32 0.94
CA ASP A 78 8.35 13.40 2.24
C ASP A 78 7.44 13.08 3.44
N ALA A 79 6.17 12.77 3.18
CA ALA A 79 5.21 12.30 4.19
C ALA A 79 4.13 11.41 3.56
N THR A 80 3.52 10.57 4.38
CA THR A 80 2.40 9.69 3.98
C THR A 80 1.14 10.00 4.80
N PRO A 81 -0.06 10.02 4.18
CA PRO A 81 -0.29 9.91 2.73
C PRO A 81 0.12 11.20 1.99
N THR A 82 0.44 11.05 0.71
CA THR A 82 0.56 12.15 -0.27
C THR A 82 -0.24 11.73 -1.50
N PHE A 83 -1.08 12.63 -2.00
CA PHE A 83 -1.90 12.42 -3.18
C PHE A 83 -1.34 13.18 -4.38
N PHE A 84 -1.54 12.63 -5.58
CA PHE A 84 -1.32 13.32 -6.84
C PHE A 84 -2.63 13.31 -7.62
N ILE A 85 -3.23 14.49 -7.84
CA ILE A 85 -4.48 14.62 -8.60
C ILE A 85 -4.17 15.45 -9.85
N ASN A 86 -4.22 14.81 -11.03
CA ASN A 86 -3.85 15.43 -12.31
C ASN A 86 -2.46 16.11 -12.32
N GLY A 87 -1.50 15.56 -11.56
CA GLY A 87 -0.14 16.11 -11.43
C GLY A 87 0.04 17.11 -10.29
N GLU A 88 -1.04 17.59 -9.66
CA GLU A 88 -0.95 18.41 -8.47
C GLU A 88 -0.67 17.56 -7.23
N ARG A 89 0.39 17.89 -6.50
CA ARG A 89 0.80 17.19 -5.28
C ARG A 89 0.11 17.78 -4.06
N LEU A 90 -0.56 16.93 -3.28
CA LEU A 90 -1.23 17.27 -2.03
C LEU A 90 -0.64 16.45 -0.89
N LYS A 91 -0.05 17.11 0.11
CA LYS A 91 0.65 16.47 1.22
C LYS A 91 -0.30 16.30 2.41
N GLY A 92 -0.29 15.11 3.02
CA GLY A 92 -1.02 14.81 4.24
C GLY A 92 -2.37 14.14 3.98
N ALA A 93 -2.95 13.63 5.07
CA ALA A 93 -4.32 13.14 5.05
C ALA A 93 -5.28 14.32 4.89
N MET A 94 -6.34 14.10 4.09
CA MET A 94 -7.43 15.04 3.90
C MET A 94 -8.72 14.38 4.35
N SER A 95 -9.66 15.18 4.82
CA SER A 95 -11.06 14.75 4.98
C SER A 95 -11.64 14.32 3.63
N PHE A 96 -12.74 13.57 3.69
CA PHE A 96 -13.44 13.17 2.48
C PHE A 96 -13.94 14.41 1.71
N GLU A 97 -14.45 15.40 2.44
CA GLU A 97 -14.98 16.65 1.93
C GLU A 97 -13.91 17.44 1.18
N GLU A 98 -12.71 17.61 1.76
CA GLU A 98 -11.58 18.29 1.09
C GLU A 98 -11.16 17.57 -0.19
N LEU A 99 -11.12 16.23 -0.18
CA LEU A 99 -10.78 15.45 -1.36
C LEU A 99 -11.85 15.57 -2.45
N ASP A 100 -13.12 15.49 -2.08
CA ASP A 100 -14.27 15.60 -3.00
C ASP A 100 -14.33 16.98 -3.66
N GLU A 101 -14.21 18.06 -2.88
CA GLU A 101 -14.14 19.43 -3.41
C GLU A 101 -12.96 19.60 -4.38
N LYS A 102 -11.79 19.05 -4.02
CA LYS A 102 -10.61 19.13 -4.87
C LYS A 102 -10.82 18.41 -6.19
N ILE A 103 -11.34 17.18 -6.17
CA ILE A 103 -11.65 16.42 -7.39
C ILE A 103 -12.68 17.18 -8.23
N LYS A 104 -13.79 17.63 -7.64
CA LYS A 104 -14.85 18.38 -8.34
C LYS A 104 -14.31 19.63 -9.05
N SER A 105 -13.40 20.37 -8.41
CA SER A 105 -12.77 21.55 -9.01
C SER A 105 -11.94 21.25 -10.27
N LEU A 106 -11.46 20.00 -10.42
CA LEU A 106 -10.61 19.54 -11.52
C LEU A 106 -11.39 18.78 -12.61
N LEU A 107 -12.64 18.40 -12.34
CA LEU A 107 -13.54 17.89 -13.36
C LEU A 107 -13.96 19.05 -14.25
N LYS A 108 -13.64 18.98 -15.55
CA LYS A 108 -14.16 19.95 -16.53
C LYS A 108 -15.69 19.90 -16.46
N ASN A 109 -16.33 21.05 -16.23
CA ASN A 109 -17.78 21.22 -16.33
C ASN A 109 -18.29 20.44 -17.56
N GLN A 110 -19.04 19.37 -17.33
CA GLN A 110 -20.04 18.91 -18.30
C GLN A 110 -21.33 19.68 -18.01
#